data_AF-A0A062V7B9-F1
#
_entry.id   AF-A0A062V7B9-F1
#
_cell.length_a   1.000
_cell.length_b   1.000
_cell.length_c   1.000
_cell.angle_alpha   90.00
_cell.angle_beta   90.00
_cell.angle_gamma   90.00
#
_symmetry.space_group_name_H-M   'P 1'
#
loop_
_entity.id
_entity.type
_entity.pdbx_description
1 polymer ?
#
loop_
_entity_poly.entity_id
_entity_poly.type
_entity_poly.pdbx_seq_one_letter_code
_entity_poly.pdbx_strand_id
1 'polypeptide(L)'
;MSLKPDENRTKNQAPKLLNYEPKIPCPFCEGKNTAKAGQRSKREGREQKYYCKTCKKYFSSSSMPHKTYSPKVILNGVTYYNLGHKLDATRKKLSSQFKQKVPKSTLYSWIKQYEDICTFVKYRRKLSILPEEAITEKVFKHHQEYAFKLHRLKLNIFSKKFPKIRKYLWQIYKSCPDEIFEHGQRCSGTIIENIHLRRERTKDNNAVLLAKLALLLAKRNKDRHPAIQDFMLKNDTATVAVEVPVYLYPNEMPELSIKEPICGHIDILQIRWDKVWILDYKPDAKFNPVKSLHQIYLYKLALSKRTGIPMENIRAAYFDDRDYFELRET
;
A
#
# COMPACT_ATOMS: atom_id res chain seq x y z
N MET A 1 16.42 55.48 -50.39
CA MET A 1 15.12 55.26 -51.05
C MET A 1 14.99 53.75 -51.26
N SER A 2 14.61 52.96 -50.26
CA SER A 2 13.27 52.79 -49.67
C SER A 2 12.24 52.33 -50.70
N LEU A 3 12.28 51.03 -51.03
CA LEU A 3 11.17 50.30 -51.61
C LEU A 3 10.95 49.04 -50.78
N LYS A 4 9.80 48.99 -50.09
CA LYS A 4 9.31 47.83 -49.36
C LYS A 4 8.83 46.76 -50.37
N PRO A 5 8.96 45.47 -50.06
CA PRO A 5 8.09 44.46 -50.65
C PRO A 5 6.87 44.23 -49.75
N ASP A 6 5.73 44.16 -50.42
CA ASP A 6 4.41 43.91 -49.90
C ASP A 6 4.27 42.61 -49.12
N GLU A 7 3.41 42.70 -48.10
CA GLU A 7 2.81 41.60 -47.39
C GLU A 7 1.89 40.76 -48.30
N ASN A 8 1.77 39.48 -47.93
CA ASN A 8 0.65 38.59 -48.26
C ASN A 8 0.50 38.13 -49.72
N ARG A 9 0.92 36.89 -49.96
CA ARG A 9 -0.03 35.76 -50.00
C ARG A 9 0.65 34.39 -50.05
N THR A 10 0.52 33.69 -48.92
CA THR A 10 0.20 32.25 -48.78
C THR A 10 1.06 31.22 -49.52
N LYS A 11 1.84 30.45 -48.73
CA LYS A 11 1.94 28.99 -48.88
C LYS A 11 2.38 28.28 -47.58
N ASN A 12 1.44 27.46 -47.08
CA ASN A 12 1.58 26.12 -46.50
C ASN A 12 2.52 25.85 -45.32
N GLN A 13 1.87 25.72 -44.16
CA GLN A 13 1.81 24.48 -43.36
C GLN A 13 3.02 23.54 -43.44
N ALA A 14 3.87 23.61 -42.41
CA ALA A 14 4.50 22.43 -41.82
C ALA A 14 4.59 22.61 -40.29
N PRO A 15 3.46 22.39 -39.56
CA PRO A 15 3.42 22.36 -38.11
C PRO A 15 3.93 21.00 -37.61
N LYS A 16 5.04 21.00 -36.84
CA LYS A 16 5.62 19.92 -36.02
C LYS A 16 7.05 20.35 -35.72
N LEU A 17 7.49 20.72 -34.53
CA LEU A 17 7.63 19.98 -33.27
C LEU A 17 8.32 21.00 -32.34
N LEU A 18 7.80 21.37 -31.16
CA LEU A 18 8.44 21.08 -29.87
C LEU A 18 7.84 22.08 -28.85
N ASN A 19 6.78 21.68 -28.16
CA ASN A 19 6.52 22.04 -26.76
C ASN A 19 5.34 21.19 -26.29
N TYR A 20 5.51 19.87 -26.44
CA TYR A 20 4.65 18.90 -25.78
C TYR A 20 5.11 18.81 -24.32
N GLU A 21 4.49 19.60 -23.45
CA GLU A 21 4.61 19.38 -22.01
C GLU A 21 3.58 18.32 -21.58
N PRO A 22 3.99 17.31 -20.77
CA PRO A 22 3.11 16.21 -20.38
C PRO A 22 1.87 16.68 -19.61
N LYS A 23 0.74 16.09 -19.98
CA LYS A 23 -0.61 16.37 -19.47
C LYS A 23 -0.79 15.76 -18.07
N ILE A 24 -0.40 16.49 -17.02
CA ILE A 24 -0.87 16.17 -15.66
C ILE A 24 -2.38 16.42 -15.65
N PRO A 25 -3.24 15.39 -15.45
CA PRO A 25 -4.68 15.60 -15.44
C PRO A 25 -5.08 16.59 -14.35
N CYS A 26 -6.00 17.51 -14.67
CA CYS A 26 -6.51 18.43 -13.67
C CYS A 26 -7.26 17.66 -12.56
N PRO A 27 -6.94 17.85 -11.28
CA PRO A 27 -7.61 17.12 -10.19
C PRO A 27 -9.07 17.54 -9.97
N PHE A 28 -9.55 18.59 -10.65
CA PHE A 28 -10.91 19.12 -10.49
C PHE A 28 -11.87 18.69 -11.60
N CYS A 29 -11.36 18.41 -12.81
CA CYS A 29 -12.21 18.09 -13.96
C CYS A 29 -11.63 16.98 -14.84
N GLU A 30 -10.53 16.34 -14.41
CA GLU A 30 -9.79 15.29 -15.10
C GLU A 30 -9.26 15.66 -16.50
N GLY A 31 -9.48 16.92 -16.89
CA GLY A 31 -9.08 17.48 -18.16
C GLY A 31 -7.57 17.45 -18.32
N LYS A 32 -7.12 16.94 -19.46
CA LYS A 32 -5.70 16.87 -19.83
C LYS A 32 -5.16 18.19 -20.39
N ASN A 33 -5.98 19.23 -20.48
CA ASN A 33 -5.59 20.53 -21.04
C ASN A 33 -5.05 21.46 -19.93
N THR A 34 -3.79 21.24 -19.54
CA THR A 34 -3.14 21.93 -18.43
C THR A 34 -1.82 22.56 -18.87
N ALA A 35 -1.51 23.75 -18.36
CA ALA A 35 -0.26 24.46 -18.62
C ALA A 35 0.47 24.79 -17.31
N LYS A 36 1.82 24.83 -17.32
CA LYS A 36 2.60 25.31 -16.19
C LYS A 36 2.30 26.79 -15.91
N ALA A 37 2.16 27.14 -14.63
CA ALA A 37 1.76 28.46 -14.15
C ALA A 37 2.74 29.00 -13.07
N GLY A 38 4.04 28.82 -13.29
CA GLY A 38 5.10 29.22 -12.37
C GLY A 38 5.35 28.23 -11.23
N GLN A 39 6.21 28.61 -10.30
CA GLN A 39 6.64 27.76 -9.19
C GLN A 39 6.39 28.44 -7.84
N ARG A 40 6.11 27.63 -6.81
CA ARG A 40 6.03 28.07 -5.41
C ARG A 40 7.24 27.56 -4.66
N SER A 41 7.99 28.43 -4.02
CA SER A 41 9.02 28.03 -3.06
C SER A 41 8.37 27.58 -1.74
N LYS A 42 8.73 26.38 -1.28
CA LYS A 42 8.43 25.84 0.05
C LYS A 42 9.74 25.48 0.74
N ARG A 43 9.69 25.28 2.06
CA ARG A 43 10.87 24.88 2.86
C ARG A 43 11.53 23.58 2.38
N GLU A 44 10.77 22.68 1.75
CA GLU A 44 11.26 21.40 1.22
C GLU A 44 11.64 21.44 -0.27
N GLY A 45 11.50 22.59 -0.93
CA GLY A 45 11.85 22.75 -2.35
C GLY A 45 10.84 23.57 -3.15
N ARG A 46 11.02 23.59 -4.47
CA ARG A 46 10.12 24.27 -5.40
C ARG A 46 8.99 23.32 -5.82
N GLU A 47 7.77 23.84 -5.84
CA GLU A 47 6.58 23.12 -6.26
C GLU A 47 6.01 23.75 -7.54
N GLN A 48 5.79 22.94 -8.57
CA GLN A 48 5.27 23.42 -9.85
C GLN A 48 3.77 23.70 -9.72
N LYS A 49 3.35 24.90 -10.12
CA LYS A 49 1.93 25.25 -10.31
C LYS A 49 1.50 24.96 -11.74
N TYR A 50 0.23 24.63 -11.89
CA TYR A 50 -0.44 24.38 -13.16
C TYR A 50 -1.75 25.16 -13.21
N TYR A 51 -2.15 25.53 -14.41
CA TYR A 51 -3.45 26.12 -14.73
C TYR A 51 -4.19 25.18 -15.67
N CYS A 52 -5.42 24.79 -15.31
CA CYS A 52 -6.28 24.02 -16.19
C CYS A 52 -7.03 24.96 -17.14
N LYS A 53 -6.82 24.81 -18.44
CA LYS A 53 -7.52 25.62 -19.46
C LYS A 53 -8.99 25.23 -19.61
N THR A 54 -9.38 24.03 -19.18
CA THR A 54 -10.78 23.55 -19.23
C THR A 54 -11.63 24.14 -18.10
N CYS A 55 -11.25 23.92 -16.84
CA CYS A 55 -12.03 24.41 -15.69
C CYS A 55 -11.54 25.74 -15.12
N LYS A 56 -10.52 26.36 -15.72
CA LYS A 56 -9.93 27.65 -15.33
C LYS A 56 -9.40 27.71 -13.88
N LYS A 57 -9.12 26.55 -13.26
CA LYS A 57 -8.57 26.47 -11.90
C LYS A 57 -7.05 26.27 -11.90
N TYR A 58 -6.39 26.86 -10.92
CA TYR A 58 -4.99 26.57 -10.61
C TYR A 58 -4.88 25.36 -9.68
N PHE A 59 -3.87 24.54 -9.92
CA PHE A 59 -3.48 23.44 -9.03
C PHE A 59 -1.95 23.35 -8.97
N SER A 60 -1.42 22.41 -8.21
CA SER A 60 0.03 22.19 -8.11
C SER A 60 0.34 20.71 -8.19
N SER A 61 1.60 20.37 -8.43
CA SER A 61 2.09 18.98 -8.29
C SER A 61 2.11 18.49 -6.83
N SER A 62 1.56 19.26 -5.88
CA SER A 62 1.47 18.86 -4.48
C SER A 62 0.62 17.61 -4.33
N SER A 63 1.18 16.59 -3.72
CA SER A 63 0.42 15.41 -3.29
C SER A 63 -0.50 15.69 -2.10
N MET A 64 -0.27 16.78 -1.36
CA MET A 64 -1.17 17.29 -0.32
C MET A 64 -1.31 18.82 -0.44
N PRO A 65 -2.22 19.30 -1.32
CA PRO A 65 -2.47 20.72 -1.50
C PRO A 65 -2.87 21.40 -0.19
N HIS A 66 -2.52 22.68 -0.05
CA HIS A 66 -2.89 23.53 1.10
C HIS A 66 -2.37 23.06 2.48
N LYS A 67 -1.36 22.18 2.53
CA LYS A 67 -0.68 21.80 3.77
C LYS A 67 0.65 22.54 3.92
N THR A 68 0.90 23.03 5.14
CA THR A 68 2.18 23.65 5.54
C THR A 68 3.29 22.62 5.71
N TYR A 69 2.93 21.45 6.24
CA TYR A 69 3.84 20.33 6.50
C TYR A 69 3.74 19.32 5.37
N SER A 70 4.84 18.63 5.08
CA SER A 70 4.85 17.62 4.03
C SER A 70 4.11 16.35 4.43
N PRO A 71 3.69 15.53 3.45
CA PRO A 71 3.07 14.25 3.72
C PRO A 71 3.91 13.38 4.66
N LYS A 72 5.25 13.41 4.51
CA LYS A 72 6.17 12.65 5.38
C LYS A 72 6.01 13.03 6.84
N VAL A 73 5.98 14.32 7.16
CA VAL A 73 5.86 14.79 8.55
C VAL A 73 4.47 14.50 9.11
N ILE A 74 3.43 14.74 8.33
CA ILE A 74 2.03 14.52 8.74
C ILE A 74 1.78 13.03 9.03
N LEU A 75 2.08 12.16 8.06
CA LEU A 75 1.76 10.74 8.13
C LEU A 75 2.64 10.00 9.15
N ASN A 76 3.91 10.39 9.32
CA ASN A 76 4.74 9.86 10.41
C ASN A 76 4.22 10.33 11.78
N GLY A 77 3.63 11.52 11.89
CA GLY A 77 3.00 11.98 13.13
C GLY A 77 1.84 11.09 13.56
N VAL A 78 0.95 10.74 12.63
CA VAL A 78 -0.15 9.79 12.86
C VAL A 78 0.41 8.40 13.19
N THR A 79 1.42 7.94 12.45
CA THR A 79 2.05 6.63 12.64
C THR A 79 2.73 6.48 14.00
N TYR A 80 3.51 7.46 14.47
CA TYR A 80 4.16 7.40 15.77
C TYR A 80 3.15 7.41 16.92
N TYR A 81 2.07 8.17 16.78
CA TYR A 81 0.98 8.11 17.75
C TYR A 81 0.38 6.68 17.83
N ASN A 82 0.07 6.10 16.67
CA ASN A 82 -0.48 4.75 16.55
C ASN A 82 0.46 3.66 17.07
N LEU A 83 1.78 3.85 16.94
CA LEU A 83 2.78 2.93 17.48
C LEU A 83 2.86 2.96 19.02
N GLY A 84 2.33 3.97 19.70
CA GLY A 84 2.36 4.03 21.17
C GLY A 84 2.86 5.34 21.75
N HIS A 85 3.44 6.23 20.96
CA HIS A 85 3.94 7.50 21.49
C HIS A 85 2.78 8.43 21.92
N LYS A 86 2.89 9.01 23.11
CA LYS A 86 2.01 10.13 23.53
C LYS A 86 2.29 11.36 22.66
N LEU A 87 1.34 12.30 22.57
CA LEU A 87 1.43 13.49 21.71
C LEU A 87 2.78 14.23 21.83
N ASP A 88 3.25 14.48 23.05
CA ASP A 88 4.49 15.22 23.26
C ASP A 88 5.75 14.41 22.87
N ALA A 89 5.73 13.08 23.05
CA ALA A 89 6.78 12.20 22.56
C ALA A 89 6.80 12.12 21.02
N THR A 90 5.63 12.04 20.39
CA THR A 90 5.49 12.10 18.92
C THR A 90 6.07 13.40 18.36
N ARG A 91 5.75 14.54 18.98
CA ARG A 91 6.30 15.85 18.57
C ARG A 91 7.83 15.90 18.67
N LYS A 92 8.39 15.41 19.78
CA LYS A 92 9.85 15.31 19.95
C LYS A 92 10.49 14.45 18.86
N LYS A 93 9.89 13.30 18.54
CA LYS A 93 10.36 12.40 17.48
C LYS A 93 10.31 13.05 16.10
N LEU A 94 9.20 13.72 15.76
CA LEU A 94 9.07 14.49 14.50
C LEU A 94 10.12 15.60 14.40
N SER A 95 10.34 16.35 15.48
CA SER A 95 11.35 17.41 15.51
C SER A 95 12.77 16.86 15.33
N SER A 96 13.09 15.73 15.95
CA SER A 96 14.41 15.10 15.83
C SER A 96 14.67 14.62 14.39
N GLN A 97 13.70 13.93 13.80
CA GLN A 97 13.84 13.26 12.50
C GLN A 97 13.69 14.20 11.31
N PHE A 98 12.74 15.14 11.35
CA PHE A 98 12.42 16.02 10.21
C PHE A 98 12.85 17.47 10.41
N LYS A 99 13.44 17.81 11.57
CA LYS A 99 13.85 19.19 11.93
C LYS A 99 12.70 20.21 11.84
N GLN A 100 11.48 19.74 12.11
CA GLN A 100 10.25 20.54 12.11
C GLN A 100 9.56 20.45 13.46
N LYS A 101 9.39 21.61 14.13
CA LYS A 101 8.61 21.72 15.36
C LYS A 101 7.13 21.75 15.00
N VAL A 102 6.38 20.73 15.44
CA VAL A 102 4.94 20.61 15.22
C VAL A 102 4.20 21.03 16.49
N PRO A 103 3.27 21.99 16.45
CA PRO A 103 2.40 22.31 17.58
C PRO A 103 1.50 21.13 17.98
N LYS A 104 1.14 21.05 19.27
CA LYS A 104 0.31 19.95 19.79
C LYS A 104 -1.09 19.94 19.15
N SER A 105 -1.71 21.11 19.00
CA SER A 105 -2.99 21.29 18.32
C SER A 105 -2.94 20.83 16.86
N THR A 106 -1.85 21.14 16.15
CA THR A 106 -1.63 20.69 14.77
C THR A 106 -1.53 19.18 14.67
N LEU A 107 -0.72 18.53 15.52
CA LEU A 107 -0.62 17.07 15.55
C LEU A 107 -1.97 16.42 15.86
N TYR A 108 -2.70 16.97 16.84
CA TYR A 108 -4.04 16.49 17.18
C TYR A 108 -5.02 16.61 16.00
N SER A 109 -4.99 17.74 15.30
CA SER A 109 -5.79 17.96 14.09
C SER A 109 -5.49 16.92 13.01
N TRP A 110 -4.22 16.56 12.78
CA TRP A 110 -3.87 15.50 11.82
C TRP A 110 -4.40 14.14 12.27
N ILE A 111 -4.21 13.76 13.53
CA ILE A 111 -4.71 12.49 14.05
C ILE A 111 -6.22 12.39 13.84
N LYS A 112 -6.96 13.46 14.12
CA LYS A 112 -8.41 13.52 13.87
C LYS A 112 -8.74 13.47 12.38
N GLN A 113 -8.04 14.24 11.55
CA GLN A 113 -8.29 14.31 10.10
C GLN A 113 -8.14 12.95 9.41
N TYR A 114 -7.19 12.12 9.84
CA TYR A 114 -6.91 10.82 9.21
C TYR A 114 -7.53 9.62 9.96
N GLU A 115 -8.35 9.83 10.99
CA GLU A 115 -8.81 8.74 11.87
C GLU A 115 -9.75 7.72 11.21
N ASP A 116 -10.41 8.11 10.11
CA ASP A 116 -11.28 7.21 9.35
C ASP A 116 -10.52 6.35 8.33
N ILE A 117 -9.32 6.77 7.93
CA ILE A 117 -8.44 5.98 7.05
C ILE A 117 -7.43 5.19 7.89
N CYS A 118 -6.71 5.89 8.77
CA CYS A 118 -5.81 5.32 9.77
C CYS A 118 -6.62 4.84 10.99
N THR A 119 -7.47 3.85 10.77
CA THR A 119 -8.54 3.42 11.69
C THR A 119 -8.04 3.03 13.08
N PHE A 120 -6.77 2.63 13.22
CA PHE A 120 -6.21 2.21 14.50
C PHE A 120 -6.17 3.33 15.55
N VAL A 121 -6.25 4.61 15.13
CA VAL A 121 -6.38 5.77 16.03
C VAL A 121 -7.50 5.57 17.06
N LYS A 122 -8.64 4.99 16.65
CA LYS A 122 -9.82 4.78 17.50
C LYS A 122 -9.53 3.83 18.66
N TYR A 123 -8.68 2.83 18.44
CA TYR A 123 -8.22 1.89 19.46
C TYR A 123 -7.06 2.45 20.27
N ARG A 124 -6.11 3.11 19.61
CA ARG A 124 -4.96 3.74 20.26
C ARG A 124 -5.37 4.75 21.33
N ARG A 125 -6.50 5.46 21.17
CA ARG A 125 -7.03 6.36 22.21
C ARG A 125 -7.41 5.65 23.51
N LYS A 126 -7.86 4.40 23.42
CA LYS A 126 -8.38 3.60 24.54
C LYS A 126 -7.34 2.64 25.13
N LEU A 127 -6.32 2.30 24.34
CA LEU A 127 -5.34 1.29 24.68
C LEU A 127 -3.95 1.92 24.83
N SER A 128 -3.22 1.48 25.85
CA SER A 128 -1.81 1.79 26.01
C SER A 128 -0.97 0.70 25.33
N ILE A 129 0.07 1.12 24.61
CA ILE A 129 1.04 0.24 24.00
C ILE A 129 2.41 0.91 24.07
N LEU A 130 3.42 0.16 24.48
CA LEU A 130 4.80 0.61 24.44
C LEU A 130 5.29 0.56 22.99
N PRO A 131 5.87 1.65 22.45
CA PRO A 131 6.35 1.69 21.07
C PRO A 131 7.24 0.52 20.65
N GLU A 132 8.13 0.11 21.53
CA GLU A 132 9.06 -1.00 21.39
C GLU A 132 8.37 -2.38 21.40
N GLU A 133 7.17 -2.46 21.95
CA GLU A 133 6.38 -3.70 22.01
C GLU A 133 5.29 -3.77 20.94
N ALA A 134 5.14 -2.72 20.13
CA ALA A 134 4.04 -2.66 19.16
C ALA A 134 4.19 -3.68 18.04
N ILE A 135 5.41 -3.78 17.51
CA ILE A 135 5.75 -4.59 16.33
C ILE A 135 6.84 -5.59 16.71
N THR A 136 6.65 -6.84 16.29
CA THR A 136 7.68 -7.87 16.27
C THR A 136 8.11 -8.11 14.83
N GLU A 137 9.42 -8.20 14.57
CA GLU A 137 9.99 -8.31 13.23
C GLU A 137 11.03 -9.43 13.17
N LYS A 138 11.04 -10.18 12.06
CA LYS A 138 12.09 -11.13 11.69
C LYS A 138 12.35 -11.02 10.19
N VAL A 139 13.62 -10.89 9.80
CA VAL A 139 14.01 -10.86 8.39
C VAL A 139 14.38 -12.28 7.98
N PHE A 140 13.72 -12.79 6.95
CA PHE A 140 14.05 -14.07 6.33
C PHE A 140 14.89 -13.85 5.08
N LYS A 141 15.98 -14.60 4.96
CA LYS A 141 16.89 -14.58 3.80
C LYS A 141 16.60 -15.76 2.89
N HIS A 142 15.44 -15.72 2.23
CA HIS A 142 15.03 -16.74 1.26
C HIS A 142 15.54 -16.34 -0.13
N HIS A 143 14.74 -16.51 -1.19
CA HIS A 143 15.07 -16.00 -2.53
C HIS A 143 15.37 -14.49 -2.58
N GLN A 144 14.89 -13.74 -1.59
CA GLN A 144 15.23 -12.35 -1.32
C GLN A 144 15.00 -12.08 0.18
N GLU A 145 15.33 -10.88 0.65
CA GLU A 145 15.03 -10.47 2.02
C GLU A 145 13.54 -10.14 2.17
N TYR A 146 12.86 -10.86 3.08
CA TYR A 146 11.47 -10.61 3.44
C TYR A 146 11.39 -10.21 4.92
N ALA A 147 10.88 -9.03 5.19
CA ALA A 147 10.74 -8.50 6.55
C ALA A 147 9.37 -8.86 7.13
N PHE A 148 9.25 -10.07 7.68
CA PHE A 148 8.03 -10.54 8.35
C PHE A 148 7.79 -9.72 9.62
N LYS A 149 6.60 -9.11 9.72
CA LYS A 149 6.23 -8.29 10.89
C LYS A 149 4.85 -8.60 11.41
N LEU A 150 4.71 -8.52 12.73
CA LEU A 150 3.48 -8.75 13.48
C LEU A 150 3.16 -7.55 14.37
N HIS A 151 1.92 -7.10 14.37
CA HIS A 151 1.46 -6.15 15.37
C HIS A 151 0.88 -6.87 16.58
N ARG A 152 1.63 -6.92 17.69
CA ARG A 152 1.31 -7.75 18.87
C ARG A 152 -0.10 -7.47 19.43
N LEU A 153 -0.41 -6.19 19.68
CA LEU A 153 -1.71 -5.81 20.23
C LEU A 153 -2.89 -6.11 19.30
N LYS A 154 -2.80 -5.74 18.02
CA LYS A 154 -3.85 -6.00 17.03
C LYS A 154 -4.09 -7.49 16.86
N LEU A 155 -3.03 -8.29 16.74
CA LEU A 155 -3.14 -9.74 16.67
C LEU A 155 -3.87 -10.29 17.90
N ASN A 156 -3.51 -9.85 19.12
CA ASN A 156 -4.16 -10.32 20.35
C ASN A 156 -5.65 -9.98 20.43
N ILE A 157 -6.06 -8.81 19.94
CA ILE A 157 -7.44 -8.34 20.02
C ILE A 157 -8.31 -8.95 18.92
N PHE A 158 -7.85 -8.89 17.67
CA PHE A 158 -8.68 -9.20 16.50
C PHE A 158 -8.66 -10.68 16.12
N SER A 159 -7.66 -11.46 16.56
CA SER A 159 -7.62 -12.91 16.29
C SER A 159 -8.41 -13.78 17.27
N LYS A 160 -9.22 -13.21 18.18
CA LYS A 160 -9.97 -13.99 19.18
C LYS A 160 -10.82 -15.11 18.60
N LYS A 161 -11.48 -14.86 17.45
CA LYS A 161 -12.26 -15.87 16.71
C LYS A 161 -11.41 -16.79 15.82
N PHE A 162 -10.13 -16.44 15.61
CA PHE A 162 -9.18 -17.18 14.79
C PHE A 162 -7.90 -17.51 15.58
N PRO A 163 -7.97 -18.16 16.75
CA PRO A 163 -6.78 -18.37 17.60
C PRO A 163 -5.66 -19.14 16.88
N LYS A 164 -6.03 -19.98 15.90
CA LYS A 164 -5.08 -20.73 15.05
C LYS A 164 -4.20 -19.81 14.19
N ILE A 165 -4.70 -18.65 13.73
CA ILE A 165 -3.88 -17.68 12.98
C ILE A 165 -2.77 -17.12 13.86
N ARG A 166 -3.09 -16.78 15.11
CA ARG A 166 -2.12 -16.28 16.07
C ARG A 166 -1.08 -17.34 16.40
N LYS A 167 -1.50 -18.59 16.63
CA LYS A 167 -0.59 -19.72 16.87
C LYS A 167 0.39 -19.88 15.71
N TYR A 168 -0.12 -19.91 14.48
CA TYR A 168 0.69 -20.06 13.28
C TYR A 168 1.72 -18.92 13.11
N LEU A 169 1.31 -17.66 13.22
CA LEU A 169 2.20 -16.51 13.07
C LEU A 169 3.35 -16.52 14.09
N TRP A 170 3.06 -16.89 15.34
CA TRP A 170 4.09 -17.03 16.37
C TRP A 170 5.00 -18.24 16.14
N GLN A 171 4.47 -19.33 15.58
CA GLN A 171 5.28 -20.49 15.21
C GLN A 171 6.27 -20.11 14.11
N ILE A 172 5.82 -19.46 13.03
CA ILE A 172 6.69 -19.00 11.94
C ILE A 172 7.76 -18.01 12.44
N TYR A 173 7.38 -17.09 13.33
CA TYR A 173 8.34 -16.19 13.96
C TYR A 173 9.47 -16.96 14.66
N LYS A 174 9.14 -18.01 15.40
CA LYS A 174 10.11 -18.82 16.15
C LYS A 174 10.91 -19.76 15.25
N SER A 175 10.23 -20.54 14.41
CA SER A 175 10.82 -21.59 13.58
C SER A 175 10.04 -21.65 12.26
N CYS A 176 10.59 -20.96 11.26
CA CYS A 176 10.12 -21.01 9.88
C CYS A 176 10.81 -22.19 9.19
N PRO A 177 10.12 -22.99 8.36
CA PRO A 177 10.76 -24.05 7.58
C PRO A 177 11.51 -23.47 6.38
N ASP A 178 12.65 -22.82 6.64
CA ASP A 178 13.38 -21.99 5.68
C ASP A 178 13.77 -22.75 4.39
N GLU A 179 14.10 -24.04 4.48
CA GLU A 179 14.43 -24.91 3.33
C GLU A 179 13.35 -24.88 2.23
N ILE A 180 12.07 -24.84 2.62
CA ILE A 180 10.93 -24.78 1.67
C ILE A 180 10.92 -23.45 0.91
N PHE A 181 11.38 -22.37 1.53
CA PHE A 181 11.40 -21.04 0.93
C PHE A 181 12.69 -20.74 0.16
N GLU A 182 13.73 -21.55 0.35
CA GLU A 182 14.98 -21.47 -0.41
C GLU A 182 14.91 -22.29 -1.70
N HIS A 183 14.24 -23.45 -1.66
CA HIS A 183 14.24 -24.40 -2.77
C HIS A 183 12.86 -24.64 -3.41
N GLY A 184 11.76 -24.29 -2.72
CA GLY A 184 10.41 -24.52 -3.23
C GLY A 184 9.98 -23.59 -4.36
N GLN A 185 8.91 -23.97 -5.05
CA GLN A 185 8.33 -23.18 -6.12
C GLN A 185 7.57 -21.97 -5.54
N ARG A 186 7.86 -20.77 -6.04
CA ARG A 186 7.17 -19.55 -5.59
C ARG A 186 5.72 -19.48 -6.07
N CYS A 187 4.77 -19.15 -5.18
CA CYS A 187 3.36 -18.88 -5.51
C CYS A 187 3.19 -17.88 -6.67
N SER A 188 4.04 -16.84 -6.73
CA SER A 188 3.96 -15.80 -7.77
C SER A 188 4.40 -16.29 -9.16
N GLY A 189 5.12 -17.41 -9.23
CA GLY A 189 5.58 -18.04 -10.47
C GLY A 189 4.70 -19.21 -10.92
N THR A 190 3.76 -19.64 -10.07
CA THR A 190 2.92 -20.82 -10.33
C THR A 190 1.58 -20.42 -10.94
N ILE A 191 1.23 -21.04 -12.06
CA ILE A 191 -0.11 -20.99 -12.65
C ILE A 191 -0.70 -22.39 -12.53
N ILE A 192 -1.97 -22.46 -12.12
CA ILE A 192 -2.70 -23.72 -11.98
C ILE A 192 -3.58 -23.85 -13.23
N GLU A 193 -3.35 -24.88 -14.04
CA GLU A 193 -4.04 -25.02 -15.33
C GLU A 193 -5.53 -25.39 -15.17
N ASN A 194 -5.87 -26.20 -14.16
CA ASN A 194 -7.19 -26.80 -14.00
C ASN A 194 -8.13 -26.04 -13.05
N ILE A 195 -7.96 -24.71 -12.93
CA ILE A 195 -8.83 -23.89 -12.08
C ILE A 195 -9.26 -22.61 -12.76
N HIS A 196 -10.57 -22.37 -12.77
CA HIS A 196 -11.13 -21.13 -13.30
C HIS A 196 -11.29 -20.10 -12.19
N LEU A 197 -10.38 -19.14 -12.13
CA LEU A 197 -10.43 -18.05 -11.14
C LEU A 197 -11.01 -16.79 -11.75
N ARG A 198 -11.94 -16.15 -11.04
CA ARG A 198 -12.52 -14.87 -11.46
C ARG A 198 -12.07 -13.76 -10.51
N ARG A 199 -11.93 -12.56 -11.07
CA ARG A 199 -11.79 -11.33 -10.29
C ARG A 199 -13.06 -10.52 -10.33
N GLU A 200 -13.39 -9.87 -9.22
CA GLU A 200 -14.41 -8.83 -9.17
C GLU A 200 -13.78 -7.52 -8.72
N ARG A 201 -13.94 -6.47 -9.53
CA ARG A 201 -13.56 -5.11 -9.10
C ARG A 201 -14.59 -4.63 -8.08
N THR A 202 -14.15 -4.38 -6.86
CA THR A 202 -15.02 -3.80 -5.84
C THR A 202 -14.87 -2.28 -5.77
N LYS A 203 -15.77 -1.60 -5.06
CA LYS A 203 -15.64 -0.16 -4.80
C LYS A 203 -14.39 0.12 -3.99
N ASP A 204 -13.82 1.32 -4.17
CA ASP A 204 -12.69 1.81 -3.38
C ASP A 204 -12.98 1.60 -1.89
N ASN A 205 -12.08 0.88 -1.23
CA ASN A 205 -12.17 0.57 0.19
C ASN A 205 -10.95 1.12 0.94
N ASN A 206 -10.87 0.86 2.24
CA ASN A 206 -9.80 1.43 3.05
C ASN A 206 -8.39 1.00 2.61
N ALA A 207 -8.22 -0.18 1.99
CA ALA A 207 -6.91 -0.62 1.50
C ALA A 207 -6.38 0.30 0.39
N VAL A 208 -7.25 0.71 -0.54
CA VAL A 208 -6.92 1.67 -1.61
C VAL A 208 -6.55 3.04 -1.02
N LEU A 209 -7.32 3.52 -0.03
CA LEU A 209 -7.03 4.80 0.64
C LEU A 209 -5.71 4.76 1.42
N LEU A 210 -5.44 3.67 2.13
CA LEU A 210 -4.18 3.45 2.83
C LEU A 210 -3.00 3.37 1.88
N ALA A 211 -3.14 2.69 0.73
CA ALA A 211 -2.12 2.66 -0.31
C ALA A 211 -1.83 4.07 -0.85
N LYS A 212 -2.86 4.86 -1.16
CA LYS A 212 -2.71 6.26 -1.58
C LYS A 212 -1.85 7.07 -0.59
N LEU A 213 -2.10 6.94 0.72
CA LEU A 213 -1.30 7.63 1.74
C LEU A 213 0.11 7.07 1.88
N ALA A 214 0.26 5.75 1.90
CA ALA A 214 1.55 5.09 2.07
C ALA A 214 2.52 5.37 0.92
N LEU A 215 2.02 5.46 -0.31
CA LEU A 215 2.83 5.79 -1.48
C LEU A 215 3.43 7.20 -1.41
N LEU A 216 2.88 8.11 -0.61
CA LEU A 216 3.48 9.43 -0.35
C LEU A 216 4.78 9.34 0.48
N LEU A 217 5.01 8.20 1.12
CA LEU A 217 6.22 7.92 1.91
C LEU A 217 7.30 7.22 1.07
N ALA A 218 6.92 6.54 -0.01
CA ALA A 218 7.84 5.88 -0.92
C ALA A 218 8.63 6.90 -1.74
N LYS A 219 9.97 6.77 -1.77
CA LYS A 219 10.84 7.64 -2.58
C LYS A 219 11.09 7.07 -3.97
N ARG A 220 11.25 5.74 -4.06
CA ARG A 220 11.57 5.00 -5.29
C ARG A 220 10.53 3.90 -5.49
N ASN A 221 10.44 3.38 -6.72
CA ASN A 221 9.54 2.27 -7.04
C ASN A 221 9.76 1.04 -6.15
N LYS A 222 11.01 0.69 -5.86
CA LYS A 222 11.35 -0.42 -4.95
C LYS A 222 10.92 -0.22 -3.50
N ASP A 223 10.67 1.04 -3.09
CA ASP A 223 10.24 1.36 -1.73
C ASP A 223 8.70 1.32 -1.58
N ARG A 224 7.93 1.14 -2.68
CA ARG A 224 6.45 1.18 -2.65
C ARG A 224 5.87 0.05 -1.82
N HIS A 225 6.35 -1.18 -2.06
CA HIS A 225 5.91 -2.38 -1.36
C HIS A 225 6.12 -2.29 0.16
N PRO A 226 7.36 -2.08 0.65
CA PRO A 226 7.58 -1.95 2.08
C PRO A 226 6.86 -0.74 2.69
N ALA A 227 6.71 0.37 1.95
CA ALA A 227 5.98 1.53 2.46
C ALA A 227 4.50 1.22 2.73
N ILE A 228 3.83 0.50 1.81
CA ILE A 228 2.42 0.12 1.98
C ILE A 228 2.26 -0.85 3.14
N GLN A 229 3.07 -1.91 3.18
CA GLN A 229 3.04 -2.91 4.23
C GLN A 229 3.25 -2.28 5.62
N ASP A 230 4.33 -1.52 5.80
CA ASP A 230 4.63 -0.86 7.06
C ASP A 230 3.53 0.12 7.46
N PHE A 231 3.03 0.91 6.51
CA PHE A 231 2.03 1.93 6.81
C PHE A 231 0.70 1.29 7.22
N MET A 232 0.25 0.26 6.51
CA MET A 232 -0.98 -0.47 6.85
C MET A 232 -0.83 -1.20 8.19
N LEU A 233 0.28 -1.90 8.41
CA LEU A 233 0.52 -2.60 9.68
C LEU A 233 0.49 -1.65 10.88
N LYS A 234 0.97 -0.42 10.73
CA LYS A 234 1.01 0.56 11.82
C LYS A 234 -0.32 1.30 12.00
N ASN A 235 -1.01 1.64 10.91
CA ASN A 235 -2.14 2.57 10.95
C ASN A 235 -3.53 1.96 10.74
N ASP A 236 -3.63 0.81 10.09
CA ASP A 236 -4.91 0.13 9.89
C ASP A 236 -5.24 -0.78 11.06
N THR A 237 -6.49 -0.79 11.50
CA THR A 237 -6.94 -1.66 12.60
C THR A 237 -6.89 -3.12 12.20
N ALA A 238 -7.30 -3.44 10.97
CA ALA A 238 -7.50 -4.81 10.54
C ALA A 238 -6.17 -5.50 10.20
N THR A 239 -5.16 -4.78 9.70
CA THR A 239 -3.84 -5.36 9.40
C THR A 239 -3.11 -5.81 10.67
N VAL A 240 -2.88 -7.12 10.78
CA VAL A 240 -2.21 -7.74 11.94
C VAL A 240 -0.80 -8.21 11.62
N ALA A 241 -0.49 -8.48 10.35
CA ALA A 241 0.80 -8.98 9.91
C ALA A 241 1.10 -8.59 8.46
N VAL A 242 2.39 -8.57 8.10
CA VAL A 242 2.88 -8.36 6.73
C VAL A 242 4.05 -9.29 6.43
N GLU A 243 4.27 -9.57 5.15
CA GLU A 243 5.27 -10.52 4.65
C GLU A 243 5.15 -11.88 5.35
N VAL A 244 3.93 -12.41 5.46
CA VAL A 244 3.65 -13.66 6.20
C VAL A 244 4.08 -14.86 5.36
N PRO A 245 5.08 -15.64 5.80
CA PRO A 245 5.47 -16.87 5.10
C PRO A 245 4.30 -17.86 5.12
N VAL A 246 4.01 -18.47 3.97
CA VAL A 246 3.04 -19.55 3.79
C VAL A 246 3.58 -20.58 2.80
N TYR A 247 3.16 -21.83 2.96
CA TYR A 247 3.64 -22.94 2.14
C TYR A 247 2.63 -24.09 2.05
N LEU A 248 2.81 -24.92 1.02
CA LEU A 248 2.04 -26.13 0.73
C LEU A 248 2.99 -27.25 0.34
N TYR A 249 2.74 -28.45 0.85
CA TYR A 249 3.44 -29.65 0.40
C TYR A 249 2.73 -30.31 -0.80
N PRO A 250 3.46 -31.03 -1.66
CA PRO A 250 2.89 -31.70 -2.83
C PRO A 250 1.67 -32.58 -2.54
N ASN A 251 1.75 -33.39 -1.47
CA ASN A 251 0.70 -34.32 -1.07
C ASN A 251 -0.56 -33.64 -0.51
N GLU A 252 -0.51 -32.35 -0.20
CA GLU A 252 -1.65 -31.64 0.37
C GLU A 252 -2.64 -31.17 -0.69
N MET A 253 -2.21 -31.17 -1.96
CA MET A 253 -2.93 -30.70 -3.15
C MET A 253 -2.61 -31.55 -4.38
N PRO A 254 -2.94 -32.86 -4.35
CA PRO A 254 -2.69 -33.76 -5.47
C PRO A 254 -3.32 -33.28 -6.78
N GLU A 255 -4.44 -32.56 -6.72
CA GLU A 255 -5.14 -32.00 -7.89
C GLU A 255 -4.34 -30.93 -8.66
N LEU A 256 -3.32 -30.35 -8.03
CA LEU A 256 -2.47 -29.34 -8.67
C LEU A 256 -1.27 -29.96 -9.41
N SER A 257 -1.04 -31.27 -9.28
CA SER A 257 0.08 -32.00 -9.90
C SER A 257 1.46 -31.37 -9.60
N ILE A 258 1.58 -30.73 -8.44
CA ILE A 258 2.81 -30.06 -7.99
C ILE A 258 3.82 -31.11 -7.53
N LYS A 259 5.07 -31.03 -8.01
CA LYS A 259 6.14 -31.98 -7.66
C LYS A 259 7.00 -31.51 -6.49
N GLU A 260 7.05 -30.21 -6.28
CA GLU A 260 7.85 -29.54 -5.25
C GLU A 260 6.94 -28.74 -4.32
N PRO A 261 7.35 -28.50 -3.07
CA PRO A 261 6.64 -27.60 -2.18
C PRO A 261 6.45 -26.22 -2.81
N ILE A 262 5.27 -25.64 -2.61
CA ILE A 262 4.97 -24.27 -3.02
C ILE A 262 5.12 -23.35 -1.81
N CYS A 263 5.72 -22.18 -2.00
CA CYS A 263 5.95 -21.21 -0.93
C CYS A 263 5.73 -19.76 -1.37
N GLY A 264 5.52 -18.87 -0.40
CA GLY A 264 5.55 -17.44 -0.64
C GLY A 264 5.22 -16.60 0.59
N HIS A 265 5.25 -15.28 0.41
CA HIS A 265 5.03 -14.32 1.48
C HIS A 265 3.77 -13.50 1.18
N ILE A 266 2.78 -13.57 2.07
CA ILE A 266 1.57 -12.76 1.96
C ILE A 266 1.93 -11.33 2.36
N ASP A 267 1.75 -10.39 1.43
CA ASP A 267 2.13 -9.00 1.69
C ASP A 267 1.43 -8.43 2.92
N ILE A 268 0.12 -8.61 3.03
CA ILE A 268 -0.70 -8.05 4.10
C ILE A 268 -1.75 -9.07 4.53
N LEU A 269 -1.78 -9.35 5.83
CA LEU A 269 -2.79 -10.18 6.46
C LEU A 269 -3.68 -9.31 7.37
N GLN A 270 -4.98 -9.29 7.09
CA GLN A 270 -5.96 -8.58 7.89
C GLN A 270 -6.97 -9.51 8.55
N ILE A 271 -7.55 -9.08 9.67
CA ILE A 271 -8.69 -9.73 10.31
C ILE A 271 -9.79 -8.70 10.50
N ARG A 272 -10.91 -8.88 9.80
CA ARG A 272 -12.07 -7.98 9.82
C ARG A 272 -13.34 -8.72 9.42
N TRP A 273 -14.48 -8.27 9.94
CA TRP A 273 -15.81 -8.82 9.64
C TRP A 273 -15.87 -10.34 9.78
N ASP A 274 -15.28 -10.86 10.86
CA ASP A 274 -15.23 -12.30 11.14
C ASP A 274 -14.64 -13.14 9.99
N LYS A 275 -13.69 -12.57 9.24
CA LYS A 275 -12.93 -13.24 8.18
C LYS A 275 -11.46 -12.87 8.26
N VAL A 276 -10.62 -13.77 7.75
CA VAL A 276 -9.20 -13.50 7.48
C VAL A 276 -9.08 -13.00 6.05
N TRP A 277 -8.34 -11.92 5.82
CA TRP A 277 -8.15 -11.31 4.52
C TRP A 277 -6.68 -11.32 4.14
N ILE A 278 -6.38 -11.85 2.96
CA ILE A 278 -5.07 -11.82 2.31
C ILE A 278 -5.13 -10.71 1.28
N LEU A 279 -4.27 -9.71 1.42
CA LEU A 279 -4.10 -8.66 0.42
C LEU A 279 -2.69 -8.73 -0.15
N ASP A 280 -2.61 -8.70 -1.48
CA ASP A 280 -1.36 -8.68 -2.24
C ASP A 280 -1.29 -7.37 -3.04
N TYR A 281 -0.27 -6.56 -2.79
CA TYR A 281 -0.11 -5.29 -3.46
C TYR A 281 0.57 -5.50 -4.83
N LYS A 282 -0.08 -5.01 -5.88
CA LYS A 282 0.41 -5.11 -7.26
C LYS A 282 0.37 -3.75 -7.92
N PRO A 283 1.52 -3.08 -8.17
CA PRO A 283 1.54 -1.86 -8.96
C PRO A 283 0.79 -2.07 -10.29
N ASP A 284 -0.13 -1.16 -10.59
CA ASP A 284 -0.97 -1.23 -11.78
C ASP A 284 -1.78 -2.55 -11.87
N ALA A 285 -2.48 -2.86 -10.78
CA ALA A 285 -3.21 -4.11 -10.52
C ALA A 285 -4.13 -4.52 -11.69
N LYS A 286 -4.62 -3.55 -12.46
CA LYS A 286 -5.47 -3.79 -13.62
C LYS A 286 -4.83 -4.70 -14.68
N PHE A 287 -3.52 -4.63 -14.91
CA PHE A 287 -2.86 -5.17 -16.12
C PHE A 287 -2.38 -6.62 -16.04
N ASN A 288 -2.08 -7.17 -14.87
CA ASN A 288 -1.60 -8.56 -14.74
C ASN A 288 -2.51 -9.42 -13.85
N PRO A 289 -3.77 -9.66 -14.25
CA PRO A 289 -4.76 -10.33 -13.41
C PRO A 289 -4.47 -11.81 -13.18
N VAL A 290 -3.99 -12.54 -14.19
CA VAL A 290 -3.89 -14.00 -14.13
C VAL A 290 -2.89 -14.42 -13.05
N LYS A 291 -1.64 -13.96 -13.14
CA LYS A 291 -0.61 -14.28 -12.13
C LYS A 291 -1.03 -13.85 -10.73
N SER A 292 -1.65 -12.67 -10.61
CA SER A 292 -2.10 -12.16 -9.32
C SER A 292 -3.21 -13.03 -8.72
N LEU A 293 -4.17 -13.49 -9.52
CA LEU A 293 -5.26 -14.37 -9.07
C LEU A 293 -4.74 -15.73 -8.58
N HIS A 294 -3.86 -16.38 -9.35
CA HIS A 294 -3.28 -17.66 -8.94
C HIS A 294 -2.43 -17.52 -7.67
N GLN A 295 -1.64 -16.45 -7.57
CA GLN A 295 -0.82 -16.19 -6.38
C GLN A 295 -1.68 -16.05 -5.12
N ILE A 296 -2.74 -15.22 -5.15
CA ILE A 296 -3.58 -15.02 -3.97
C ILE A 296 -4.46 -16.23 -3.65
N TYR A 297 -4.82 -17.04 -4.66
CA TYR A 297 -5.49 -18.33 -4.44
C TYR A 297 -4.56 -19.33 -3.73
N LEU A 298 -3.31 -19.45 -4.18
CA LEU A 298 -2.30 -20.30 -3.53
C LEU A 298 -2.03 -19.83 -2.09
N TYR A 299 -1.96 -18.52 -1.84
CA TYR A 299 -1.87 -17.99 -0.48
C TYR A 299 -3.06 -18.36 0.39
N LYS A 300 -4.28 -18.24 -0.14
CA LYS A 300 -5.51 -18.61 0.55
C LYS A 300 -5.49 -20.09 0.96
N LEU A 301 -5.13 -20.95 0.02
CA LEU A 301 -5.04 -22.39 0.20
C LEU A 301 -3.94 -22.79 1.19
N ALA A 302 -2.74 -22.24 1.03
CA ALA A 302 -1.62 -22.45 1.94
C ALA A 302 -2.00 -22.05 3.37
N LEU A 303 -2.56 -20.84 3.54
CA LEU A 303 -2.95 -20.36 4.85
C LEU A 303 -4.04 -21.23 5.47
N SER A 304 -5.02 -21.67 4.69
CA SER A 304 -6.05 -22.62 5.13
C SER A 304 -5.43 -23.91 5.66
N LYS A 305 -4.51 -24.54 4.91
CA LYS A 305 -3.82 -25.77 5.35
C LYS A 305 -2.97 -25.55 6.59
N ARG A 306 -2.17 -24.47 6.63
CA ARG A 306 -1.28 -24.16 7.76
C ARG A 306 -2.03 -23.85 9.06
N THR A 307 -3.24 -23.30 8.95
CA THR A 307 -4.01 -22.83 10.11
C THR A 307 -5.21 -23.69 10.43
N GLY A 308 -5.66 -24.57 9.52
CA GLY A 308 -6.93 -25.28 9.60
C GLY A 308 -8.15 -24.36 9.64
N ILE A 309 -8.03 -23.12 9.14
CA ILE A 309 -9.15 -22.21 8.97
C ILE A 309 -9.81 -22.53 7.62
N PRO A 310 -11.12 -22.82 7.59
CA PRO A 310 -11.79 -23.16 6.34
C PRO A 310 -11.67 -22.06 5.27
N MET A 311 -11.59 -22.46 3.99
CA MET A 311 -11.37 -21.55 2.86
C MET A 311 -12.47 -20.47 2.76
N GLU A 312 -13.71 -20.80 3.10
CA GLU A 312 -14.84 -19.86 3.13
C GLU A 312 -14.71 -18.78 4.22
N ASN A 313 -13.80 -18.96 5.18
CA ASN A 313 -13.45 -17.96 6.19
C ASN A 313 -12.22 -17.12 5.83
N ILE A 314 -11.59 -17.41 4.69
CA ILE A 314 -10.49 -16.63 4.14
C ILE A 314 -10.98 -15.91 2.88
N ARG A 315 -10.66 -14.63 2.77
CA ARG A 315 -10.88 -13.81 1.57
C ARG A 315 -9.52 -13.39 1.04
N ALA A 316 -9.42 -13.24 -0.26
CA ALA A 316 -8.18 -12.90 -0.93
C ALA A 316 -8.44 -11.81 -1.97
N ALA A 317 -7.56 -10.83 -2.04
CA ALA A 317 -7.63 -9.76 -3.02
C ALA A 317 -6.24 -9.28 -3.39
N TYR A 318 -6.11 -8.69 -4.58
CA TYR A 318 -4.96 -7.88 -4.92
C TYR A 318 -5.40 -6.46 -5.26
N PHE A 319 -4.51 -5.49 -5.04
CA PHE A 319 -4.89 -4.09 -5.09
C PHE A 319 -3.72 -3.16 -5.39
N ASP A 320 -4.04 -1.93 -5.77
CA ASP A 320 -3.12 -0.79 -5.82
C ASP A 320 -3.76 0.48 -5.21
N ASP A 321 -3.21 1.65 -5.53
CA ASP A 321 -3.74 2.94 -5.09
C ASP A 321 -4.99 3.40 -5.86
N ARG A 322 -5.58 2.56 -6.72
CA ARG A 322 -6.74 2.91 -7.58
C ARG A 322 -7.79 1.81 -7.67
N ASP A 323 -7.36 0.56 -7.69
CA ASP A 323 -8.19 -0.59 -7.94
C ASP A 323 -8.03 -1.65 -6.84
N TYR A 324 -9.12 -2.34 -6.55
CA TYR A 324 -9.16 -3.46 -5.61
C TYR A 324 -9.97 -4.60 -6.22
N PHE A 325 -9.32 -5.75 -6.41
CA PHE A 325 -9.89 -6.91 -7.06
C PHE A 325 -9.97 -8.09 -6.10
N GLU A 326 -11.18 -8.53 -5.79
CA GLU A 326 -11.41 -9.73 -4.97
C GLU A 326 -11.37 -10.99 -5.82
N LEU A 327 -10.80 -12.04 -5.25
CA LEU A 327 -10.89 -13.38 -5.78
C LEU A 327 -12.31 -13.93 -5.59
N ARG A 328 -12.92 -14.37 -6.68
CA ARG A 328 -14.17 -15.14 -6.70
C ARG A 328 -13.86 -16.55 -7.18
N GLU A 329 -14.12 -17.51 -6.31
CA GLU A 329 -14.17 -18.92 -6.64
C GLU A 329 -15.59 -19.19 -7.13
N THR A 330 -15.72 -19.80 -8.32
CA THR A 330 -16.99 -20.25 -8.87
C THR A 330 -17.43 -21.56 -8.25
#